data_AF-A0A662JSZ0-F1
#
_entry.id   AF-A0A662JSZ0-F1
#
_cell.length_a   1.000
_cell.length_b   1.000
_cell.length_c   1.000
_cell.angle_alpha   90.00
_cell.angle_beta   90.00
_cell.angle_gamma   90.00
#
_symmetry.space_group_name_H-M   'P 1'
#
loop_
_entity.id
_entity.type
_entity.pdbx_description
1 polymer ?
#
loop_
_entity_poly.entity_id
_entity_poly.type
_entity_poly.pdbx_seq_one_letter_code
_entity_poly.pdbx_strand_id
1 'polypeptide(L)'
;MEELRSISGRCDLAVSAPGRLDFLNTHQDYKGLPVVSVGVNLRMYMAGSIRADERIRIISLNLRDEGVEYVDEFPSDKPELRGHRWFGDYFRAIVKALRSRGIEVRG
;
A
#
# COMPACT_ATOMS: atom_id res chain seq x y z
N MET A 1 10.30 12.09 -3.93
CA MET A 1 9.03 12.84 -4.06
C MET A 1 8.88 13.46 -5.45
N GLU A 2 9.93 14.08 -5.99
CA GLU A 2 9.93 14.67 -7.33
C GLU A 2 9.71 13.62 -8.44
N GLU A 3 10.36 12.46 -8.33
CA GLU A 3 10.18 11.32 -9.24
C GLU A 3 8.77 10.68 -9.15
N LEU A 4 8.18 10.64 -7.95
CA LEU A 4 6.79 10.19 -7.78
C LEU A 4 5.79 11.16 -8.44
N ARG A 5 6.06 12.47 -8.36
CA ARG A 5 5.25 13.49 -9.02
C ARG A 5 5.38 13.42 -10.54
N SER A 6 6.58 13.21 -11.06
CA SER A 6 6.82 13.14 -12.51
C SER A 6 6.14 11.94 -13.18
N ILE A 7 5.98 10.82 -12.46
CA ILE A 7 5.33 9.61 -12.98
C ILE A 7 3.80 9.72 -12.97
N SER A 8 3.22 10.40 -11.98
CA SER A 8 1.76 10.52 -11.85
C SER A 8 1.12 11.57 -12.78
N GLY A 9 1.90 12.53 -13.31
CA GLY A 9 1.40 13.69 -14.05
C GLY A 9 0.65 14.69 -13.16
N ARG A 10 -0.38 14.23 -12.44
CA ARG A 10 -1.13 14.94 -11.40
C ARG A 10 -1.05 14.17 -10.07
N CYS A 11 -0.52 14.82 -9.04
CA CYS A 11 -0.38 14.29 -7.69
C CYS A 11 -1.18 15.18 -6.73
N ASP A 12 -2.38 14.73 -6.37
CA ASP A 12 -3.26 15.46 -5.44
C ASP A 12 -2.90 15.13 -3.99
N LEU A 13 -2.35 13.94 -3.73
CA LEU A 13 -1.96 13.50 -2.41
C LEU A 13 -0.64 12.73 -2.45
N ALA A 14 0.20 12.99 -1.45
CA ALA A 14 1.37 12.17 -1.17
C ALA A 14 1.45 11.85 0.32
N VAL A 15 1.69 10.58 0.63
CA VAL A 15 1.73 10.03 1.99
C VAL A 15 2.98 9.18 2.17
N SER A 16 3.33 8.90 3.43
CA SER A 16 4.39 7.94 3.74
C SER A 16 4.14 7.22 5.05
N ALA A 17 4.62 5.99 5.13
CA ALA A 17 4.61 5.17 6.35
C ALA A 17 6.05 4.74 6.70
N PRO A 18 6.45 4.79 7.98
CA PRO A 18 7.76 4.30 8.40
C PRO A 18 7.81 2.77 8.40
N GLY A 19 8.97 2.22 8.07
CA GLY A 19 9.33 0.88 8.53
C GLY A 19 9.45 0.88 10.06
N ARG A 20 9.51 -0.31 10.66
CA ARG A 20 9.67 -0.46 12.11
C ARG A 20 10.80 -1.41 12.46
N LEU A 21 11.36 -1.22 13.65
CA LEU A 21 12.18 -2.21 14.34
C LEU A 21 11.50 -2.60 15.65
N ASP A 22 11.64 -3.86 16.04
CA ASP A 22 11.21 -4.32 17.35
C ASP A 22 12.31 -3.98 18.35
N PHE A 23 12.03 -2.96 19.16
CA PHE A 23 12.98 -2.42 20.12
C PHE A 23 13.04 -3.29 21.37
N LEU A 24 11.88 -3.71 21.89
CA LEU A 24 11.76 -4.65 23.00
C LEU A 24 10.63 -5.66 22.73
N ASN A 25 10.87 -6.90 23.14
CA ASN A 25 9.92 -8.03 23.13
C ASN A 25 9.52 -8.54 21.73
N THR A 26 10.43 -9.26 21.06
CA THR A 26 10.12 -10.02 19.84
C THR A 26 9.25 -11.24 20.15
N HIS A 27 8.43 -11.67 19.17
CA HIS A 27 7.57 -12.86 19.26
C HIS A 27 6.53 -12.87 20.40
N GLN A 28 6.13 -11.68 20.88
CA GLN A 28 5.15 -11.54 21.97
C GLN A 28 3.81 -10.94 21.51
N ASP A 29 3.79 -10.26 20.37
CA ASP A 29 2.63 -9.59 19.79
C ASP A 29 1.44 -10.54 19.59
N TYR A 30 1.69 -11.73 19.04
CA TYR A 30 0.65 -12.75 18.83
C TYR A 30 0.20 -13.47 20.10
N LYS A 31 0.80 -13.17 21.26
CA LYS A 31 0.41 -13.70 22.58
C LYS A 31 -0.41 -12.70 23.40
N GLY A 32 -0.70 -11.52 22.85
CA GLY A 32 -1.39 -10.44 23.57
C GLY A 32 -0.53 -9.78 24.66
N LEU A 33 0.79 -9.92 24.57
CA LEU A 33 1.74 -9.34 25.52
C LEU A 33 2.30 -8.01 25.00
N PRO A 34 2.78 -7.11 25.88
CA PRO A 34 3.30 -5.81 25.47
C PRO A 34 4.54 -5.91 24.58
N VAL A 35 4.56 -5.10 23.52
CA VAL A 35 5.71 -4.90 22.63
C VAL A 35 6.09 -3.43 22.56
N VAL A 36 7.36 -3.13 22.32
CA VAL A 36 7.84 -1.77 22.06
C VAL A 36 8.52 -1.78 20.71
N SER A 37 7.94 -1.08 19.73
CA SER A 37 8.51 -0.90 18.39
C SER A 37 8.85 0.56 18.14
N VAL A 38 9.87 0.80 17.32
CA VAL A 38 10.28 2.15 16.91
C VAL A 38 10.15 2.30 15.40
N GLY A 39 9.56 3.41 14.97
CA GLY A 39 9.54 3.79 13.56
C GLY A 39 10.92 4.26 13.12
N VAL A 40 11.37 3.83 11.95
CA VAL A 40 12.67 4.23 11.37
C VAL A 40 12.50 5.20 10.20
N ASN A 41 13.59 5.87 9.83
CA ASN A 41 13.63 6.79 8.69
C ASN A 41 13.62 6.08 7.33
N LEU A 42 13.69 4.75 7.30
CA LEU A 42 13.39 3.96 6.11
C LEU A 42 11.87 3.94 5.92
N ARG A 43 11.36 4.61 4.87
CA ARG A 43 9.92 4.85 4.67
C ARG A 43 9.45 4.34 3.32
N MET A 44 8.21 3.86 3.28
CA MET A 44 7.45 3.71 2.04
C MET A 44 6.77 5.03 1.72
N TYR A 45 6.92 5.49 0.48
CA TYR A 45 6.25 6.69 -0.03
C TYR A 45 5.24 6.30 -1.09
N MET A 46 4.08 6.96 -1.08
CA MET A 46 3.05 6.81 -2.11
C MET A 46 2.56 8.18 -2.52
N ALA A 47 2.32 8.35 -3.81
CA ALA A 47 1.75 9.54 -4.39
C ALA A 47 0.68 9.13 -5.41
N GLY A 48 -0.40 9.90 -5.51
CA GLY A 48 -1.48 9.61 -6.42
C GLY A 48 -2.52 10.71 -6.51
N SER A 49 -3.53 10.46 -7.34
CA SER A 49 -4.69 11.30 -7.57
C SER A 49 -5.93 10.40 -7.63
N ILE A 50 -7.08 10.98 -7.31
CA ILE A 50 -8.38 10.29 -7.44
C ILE A 50 -8.69 10.19 -8.93
N ARG A 51 -9.11 9.01 -9.36
CA ARG A 51 -9.53 8.75 -10.73
C ARG A 51 -11.02 8.95 -10.89
N ALA A 52 -11.42 9.28 -12.12
CA ALA A 52 -12.83 9.42 -12.47
C ALA A 52 -13.50 8.06 -12.76
N ASP A 53 -12.71 7.02 -13.05
CA ASP A 53 -13.21 5.65 -13.21
C ASP A 53 -13.22 4.91 -11.87
N GLU A 54 -14.00 3.82 -11.79
CA GLU A 54 -14.09 2.98 -10.59
C GLU A 54 -12.99 1.91 -10.56
N ARG A 55 -11.77 2.31 -10.93
CA ARG A 55 -10.59 1.44 -10.97
C ARG A 55 -9.44 2.02 -10.18
N ILE A 56 -8.77 1.16 -9.43
CA ILE A 56 -7.57 1.48 -8.68
C ILE A 56 -6.38 0.94 -9.46
N ARG A 57 -5.39 1.80 -9.72
CA ARG A 57 -4.13 1.44 -10.37
C ARG A 57 -2.96 1.73 -9.45
N ILE A 58 -2.16 0.71 -9.17
CA ILE A 58 -0.97 0.81 -8.31
C ILE A 58 0.27 0.49 -9.14
N ILE A 59 1.32 1.30 -8.98
CA ILE A 59 2.60 1.14 -9.66
C ILE A 59 3.70 1.12 -8.60
N SER A 60 4.47 0.04 -8.54
CA SER A 60 5.65 -0.05 -7.69
C SER A 60 6.89 0.36 -8.48
N LEU A 61 7.55 1.45 -8.08
CA LEU A 61 8.79 1.89 -8.72
C LEU A 61 9.95 0.95 -8.41
N ASN A 62 10.01 0.42 -7.19
CA ASN A 62 11.05 -0.54 -6.81
C ASN A 62 11.00 -1.81 -7.65
N LEU A 63 9.79 -2.38 -7.84
CA LEU A 63 9.64 -3.58 -8.68
C LEU A 63 9.88 -3.29 -10.16
N ARG A 64 9.53 -2.09 -10.63
CA ARG A 64 9.87 -1.64 -11.98
C ARG A 64 11.39 -1.62 -12.18
N ASP A 65 12.12 -1.08 -11.21
CA ASP A 65 13.58 -0.96 -11.27
C ASP A 65 14.27 -2.34 -11.15
N GLU A 66 13.64 -3.31 -10.48
CA GLU A 66 14.04 -4.73 -10.47
C GLU A 66 13.67 -5.49 -11.76
N GLY A 67 12.88 -4.89 -12.66
CA GLY A 67 12.48 -5.49 -13.94
C GLY A 67 11.44 -6.61 -13.81
N VAL A 68 10.65 -6.64 -12.74
CA VAL A 68 9.60 -7.66 -12.50
C VAL A 68 8.20 -7.06 -12.62
N GLU A 69 7.14 -7.88 -12.61
CA GLU A 69 5.75 -7.39 -12.71
C GLU A 69 5.44 -6.38 -11.58
N TYR A 70 5.13 -5.13 -11.95
CA TYR A 70 5.15 -3.97 -11.04
C TYR A 70 3.88 -3.10 -11.06
N VAL A 71 2.90 -3.44 -11.89
CA VAL A 71 1.62 -2.73 -12.00
C VAL A 71 0.50 -3.66 -11.58
N ASP A 72 -0.39 -3.16 -10.73
CA ASP A 72 -1.67 -3.82 -10.45
C ASP A 72 -2.82 -2.89 -10.80
N GLU A 73 -3.92 -3.46 -11.30
CA GLU A 73 -5.12 -2.71 -11.61
C GLU A 73 -6.38 -3.54 -11.36
N PHE A 74 -7.33 -2.98 -10.62
CA PHE A 74 -8.53 -3.70 -10.18
C PHE A 74 -9.72 -2.77 -9.93
N PRO A 75 -10.96 -3.28 -9.98
CA PRO A 75 -12.14 -2.47 -9.70
C PRO A 75 -12.22 -2.11 -8.21
N SER A 76 -12.68 -0.90 -7.91
CA SER A 76 -12.76 -0.34 -6.55
C SER A 76 -13.83 -1.02 -5.67
N ASP A 77 -14.81 -1.70 -6.28
CA ASP A 77 -16.00 -2.23 -5.62
C ASP A 77 -15.82 -3.66 -5.07
N LYS A 78 -15.16 -4.55 -5.83
CA LYS A 78 -15.02 -5.95 -5.49
C LYS A 78 -13.63 -6.50 -5.89
N PRO A 79 -12.55 -6.05 -5.23
CA PRO A 79 -11.23 -6.59 -5.49
C PRO A 79 -11.11 -8.06 -5.06
N GLU A 80 -10.68 -8.91 -6.00
CA GLU A 80 -10.27 -10.29 -5.75
C GLU A 80 -8.77 -10.36 -5.49
N LEU A 81 -8.35 -11.17 -4.50
CA LEU A 81 -6.92 -11.40 -4.24
C LEU A 81 -6.37 -12.35 -5.31
N ARG A 82 -5.19 -12.05 -5.87
CA ARG A 82 -4.54 -12.90 -6.87
C ARG A 82 -3.78 -14.07 -6.24
N GLY A 83 -3.34 -13.95 -4.99
CA GLY A 83 -2.53 -14.95 -4.30
C GLY A 83 -1.09 -15.00 -4.82
N HIS A 84 -0.41 -16.12 -4.58
CA HIS A 84 0.92 -16.42 -5.14
C HIS A 84 2.00 -15.35 -4.93
N ARG A 85 1.97 -14.64 -3.79
CA ARG A 85 2.90 -13.55 -3.43
C ARG A 85 2.77 -12.30 -4.30
N TRP A 86 1.61 -12.08 -4.93
CA TRP A 86 1.35 -10.88 -5.70
C TRP A 86 1.40 -9.62 -4.82
N PHE A 87 2.21 -8.62 -5.20
CA PHE A 87 2.36 -7.40 -4.40
C PHE A 87 1.07 -6.58 -4.33
N GLY A 88 0.25 -6.62 -5.38
CA GLY A 88 -1.01 -5.87 -5.41
C GLY A 88 -2.04 -6.35 -4.38
N ASP A 89 -1.87 -7.57 -3.83
CA ASP A 89 -2.78 -8.11 -2.82
C ASP A 89 -2.76 -7.31 -1.51
N TYR A 90 -1.65 -6.63 -1.18
CA TYR A 90 -1.63 -5.69 -0.05
C TYR A 90 -2.67 -4.58 -0.23
N PHE A 91 -2.76 -4.00 -1.42
CA PHE A 91 -3.71 -2.92 -1.73
C PHE A 91 -5.13 -3.45 -1.87
N ARG A 92 -5.32 -4.57 -2.56
CA ARG A 92 -6.62 -5.24 -2.69
C ARG A 92 -7.19 -5.58 -1.31
N ALA A 93 -6.38 -6.11 -0.39
CA ALA A 93 -6.80 -6.44 0.97
C ALA A 93 -7.20 -5.20 1.78
N ILE A 94 -6.50 -4.08 1.64
CA ILE A 94 -6.87 -2.80 2.28
C ILE A 94 -8.25 -2.35 1.81
N VAL A 95 -8.51 -2.36 0.50
CA VAL A 95 -9.82 -1.99 -0.04
C VAL A 95 -10.93 -2.91 0.49
N LYS A 96 -10.69 -4.24 0.54
CA LYS A 96 -11.64 -5.18 1.16
C LYS A 96 -11.92 -4.86 2.62
N ALA A 97 -10.86 -4.55 3.40
CA ALA A 97 -10.97 -4.28 4.83
C ALA A 97 -11.64 -2.94 5.16
N LEU A 98 -11.50 -1.93 4.28
CA LEU A 98 -12.23 -0.66 4.38
C LEU A 98 -13.70 -0.85 4.04
N ARG A 99 -13.99 -1.53 2.92
CA ARG A 99 -15.38 -1.80 2.51
C ARG A 99 -16.14 -2.68 3.49
N SER A 100 -15.48 -3.67 4.12
CA SER A 100 -16.12 -4.48 5.17
C SER A 100 -16.53 -3.67 6.42
N ARG A 101 -16.02 -2.44 6.56
CA ARG A 101 -16.40 -1.47 7.59
C ARG A 101 -17.35 -0.38 7.07
N GLY A 102 -17.90 -0.55 5.86
CA GLY A 102 -18.81 0.42 5.24
C GLY A 102 -18.12 1.65 4.65
N ILE A 103 -16.79 1.64 4.51
CA ILE A 103 -16.05 2.75 3.91
C ILE A 103 -15.93 2.49 2.40
N GLU A 104 -16.54 3.36 1.62
CA GLU A 104 -16.43 3.33 0.16
C GLU A 104 -15.04 3.79 -0.28
N VAL A 105 -14.43 3.04 -1.19
CA VAL A 105 -13.17 3.38 -1.83
C VAL A 105 -13.44 3.61 -3.30
N ARG A 106 -12.94 4.72 -3.83
CA ARG A 106 -13.06 5.12 -5.24
C ARG A 106 -11.70 4.98 -5.95
N GLY A 107 -11.72 5.12 -7.28
CA GLY A 107 -10.51 5.10 -8.10
C GLY A 107 -9.56 6.25 -7.81
#